data_AF-A0A529MEJ1-F1
#
_entry.id   AF-A0A529MEJ1-F1
#
_cell.length_a   1.000
_cell.length_b   1.000
_cell.length_c   1.000
_cell.angle_alpha   90.00
_cell.angle_beta   90.00
_cell.angle_gamma   90.00
#
_symmetry.space_group_name_H-M   'P 1'
#
loop_
_entity.id
_entity.type
_entity.pdbx_description
1 polymer ?
#
loop_
_entity_poly.entity_id
_entity_poly.type
_entity_poly.pdbx_seq_one_letter_code
_entity_poly.pdbx_strand_id
1 'polypeptide(L)'
;ALFGDISHQLKQNKLITPNSRIVLEKPIGRDLSSARALNDAVGDDFDEGQIFRIDHYLGKETVQNLMALRFANALYEPLWNSAHIDHVQITVAETVGLEDRVTYYDKAGALRDMVQNHILQLLCLVAMETPSSMDADAVRDEKLKVLRALKRING
;
A
#
# COMPACT_ATOMS: atom_id res chain seq x y z
N ALA A 1 7.49 -9.20 15.35
CA ALA A 1 7.51 -9.45 16.81
C ALA A 1 6.71 -8.35 17.52
N LEU A 2 7.19 -7.11 17.58
CA LEU A 2 6.59 -6.06 18.40
C LEU A 2 5.09 -5.74 18.16
N PHE A 3 4.63 -5.65 16.91
CA PHE A 3 3.23 -5.27 16.63
C PHE A 3 2.21 -6.28 17.16
N GLY A 4 2.46 -7.59 16.97
CA GLY A 4 1.58 -8.64 17.47
C GLY A 4 1.57 -8.68 19.00
N ASP A 5 2.74 -8.56 19.63
CA ASP A 5 2.84 -8.56 21.09
C ASP A 5 2.08 -7.37 21.72
N ILE A 6 2.22 -6.17 21.13
CA ILE A 6 1.50 -4.96 21.56
C ILE A 6 -0.01 -5.15 21.37
N SER A 7 -0.43 -5.63 20.20
CA SER A 7 -1.83 -5.91 19.89
C SER A 7 -2.46 -6.85 20.94
N HIS A 8 -1.75 -7.94 21.25
CA HIS A 8 -2.24 -8.93 22.20
C HIS A 8 -2.33 -8.36 23.61
N GLN A 9 -1.35 -7.56 24.04
CA GLN A 9 -1.38 -6.90 25.34
C GLN A 9 -2.54 -5.89 25.45
N LEU A 10 -2.82 -5.12 24.39
CA LEU A 10 -3.98 -4.22 24.37
C LEU A 10 -5.29 -4.99 24.54
N LYS A 11 -5.43 -6.14 23.88
CA LYS A 11 -6.60 -7.01 24.02
C LYS A 11 -6.73 -7.61 25.41
N GLN A 12 -5.64 -8.19 25.95
CA GLN A 12 -5.62 -8.79 27.29
C GLN A 12 -6.00 -7.78 28.39
N ASN A 13 -5.59 -6.52 28.23
CA ASN A 13 -5.92 -5.44 29.14
C ASN A 13 -7.26 -4.75 28.83
N LYS A 14 -8.07 -5.29 27.90
CA LYS A 14 -9.40 -4.79 27.51
C LYS A 14 -9.39 -3.33 27.00
N LEU A 15 -8.30 -2.94 26.33
CA LEU A 15 -8.13 -1.62 25.73
C LEU A 15 -8.62 -1.55 24.27
N ILE A 16 -8.90 -2.71 23.66
CA ILE A 16 -9.52 -2.79 22.34
C ILE A 16 -11.04 -2.70 22.52
N THR A 17 -11.61 -1.65 21.95
CA THR A 17 -13.05 -1.41 21.89
C THR A 17 -13.50 -1.40 20.42
N PRO A 18 -14.80 -1.44 20.12
CA PRO A 18 -15.28 -1.33 18.73
C PRO A 18 -14.83 -0.05 17.99
N ASN A 19 -14.50 1.01 18.72
CA ASN A 19 -14.03 2.28 18.15
C ASN A 19 -12.49 2.40 18.13
N SER A 20 -11.77 1.45 18.73
CA SER A 20 -10.31 1.46 18.74
C SER A 20 -9.78 1.22 17.32
N ARG A 21 -8.70 1.91 16.95
CA ARG A 21 -8.01 1.73 15.67
C ARG A 21 -6.52 1.63 15.92
N ILE A 22 -5.86 0.73 15.20
CA ILE A 22 -4.42 0.54 15.26
C ILE A 22 -3.79 1.02 13.96
N VAL A 23 -2.69 1.76 14.08
CA VAL A 23 -1.91 2.26 12.95
C VAL A 23 -0.59 1.51 12.91
N LEU A 24 -0.33 0.82 11.80
CA LEU A 24 0.88 0.03 11.58
C LEU A 24 1.82 0.77 10.63
N GLU A 25 3.00 1.12 11.12
CA GLU A 25 4.08 1.68 10.32
C GLU A 25 4.96 0.59 9.68
N LYS A 26 5.61 0.94 8.56
CA LYS A 26 6.55 0.02 7.90
C LYS A 26 7.77 -0.27 8.80
N PRO A 27 8.36 -1.48 8.74
CA PRO A 27 8.11 -2.56 7.79
C PRO A 27 7.01 -3.56 8.20
N ILE A 28 6.15 -3.93 7.26
CA ILE A 28 5.10 -4.96 7.43
C ILE A 28 5.63 -6.29 6.91
N GLY A 29 6.49 -6.92 7.71
CA GLY A 29 7.24 -8.10 7.28
C GLY A 29 8.42 -7.75 6.35
N ARG A 30 9.14 -8.79 5.90
CA ARG A 30 10.29 -8.68 4.98
C ARG A 30 10.14 -9.53 3.73
N ASP A 31 9.15 -10.42 3.74
CA ASP A 31 8.73 -11.32 2.68
C ASP A 31 7.27 -11.71 2.91
N LEU A 32 6.70 -12.51 2.02
CA LEU A 32 5.30 -12.92 2.10
C LEU A 32 4.98 -13.69 3.38
N SER A 33 5.88 -14.56 3.85
CA SER A 33 5.62 -15.41 5.03
C SER A 33 5.59 -14.57 6.31
N SER A 34 6.59 -13.72 6.51
CA SER A 34 6.66 -12.81 7.65
C SER A 34 5.58 -11.74 7.63
N ALA A 35 5.18 -11.26 6.44
CA ALA A 35 4.06 -10.32 6.31
C ALA A 35 2.73 -10.99 6.69
N ARG A 36 2.48 -12.23 6.25
CA ARG A 36 1.29 -12.99 6.67
C ARG A 36 1.26 -13.20 8.17
N ALA A 37 2.33 -13.73 8.75
CA ALA A 37 2.41 -13.95 10.19
C ALA A 37 2.16 -12.67 11.01
N LEU A 38 2.64 -11.51 10.54
CA LEU A 38 2.36 -10.24 11.19
C LEU A 38 0.88 -9.82 11.07
N ASN A 39 0.30 -9.97 9.87
CA ASN A 39 -1.10 -9.60 9.63
C ASN A 39 -2.05 -10.51 10.40
N ASP A 40 -1.77 -11.81 10.44
CA ASP A 40 -2.56 -12.79 11.19
C ASP A 40 -2.51 -12.46 12.69
N ALA A 41 -1.32 -12.20 13.24
CA ALA A 41 -1.16 -11.86 14.65
C ALA A 41 -1.91 -10.58 15.08
N VAL A 42 -2.01 -9.57 14.19
CA VAL A 42 -2.81 -8.36 14.48
C VAL A 42 -4.29 -8.60 14.21
N GLY A 43 -4.63 -9.35 13.16
CA GLY A 43 -5.99 -9.70 12.78
C GLY A 43 -6.70 -10.64 13.76
N ASP A 44 -5.94 -11.38 14.58
CA ASP A 44 -6.49 -12.18 15.69
C ASP A 44 -7.10 -11.29 16.78
N ASP A 45 -6.71 -10.00 16.86
CA ASP A 45 -7.09 -9.09 17.93
C ASP A 45 -7.90 -7.87 17.48
N PHE A 46 -7.72 -7.42 16.23
CA PHE A 46 -8.44 -6.30 15.62
C PHE A 46 -9.17 -6.75 14.36
N ASP A 47 -10.40 -6.27 14.16
CA ASP A 47 -11.09 -6.43 12.87
C ASP A 47 -10.39 -5.61 11.78
N GLU A 48 -10.45 -6.03 10.51
CA GLU A 48 -9.74 -5.35 9.40
C GLU A 48 -10.12 -3.87 9.26
N GLY A 49 -11.37 -3.48 9.58
CA GLY A 49 -11.82 -2.08 9.60
C GLY A 49 -11.15 -1.21 10.67
N GLN A 50 -10.49 -1.82 11.66
CA GLN A 50 -9.74 -1.15 12.72
C GLN A 50 -8.24 -1.04 12.41
N ILE A 51 -7.75 -1.73 11.37
CA ILE A 51 -6.32 -1.84 11.06
C ILE A 51 -5.95 -0.88 9.93
N PHE A 52 -5.09 0.09 10.22
CA PHE A 52 -4.62 1.10 9.27
C PHE A 52 -3.14 0.91 9.00
N ARG A 53 -2.80 0.31 7.86
CA ARG A 53 -1.42 0.11 7.40
C ARG A 53 -0.97 1.34 6.63
N ILE A 54 0.05 2.03 7.12
CA ILE A 54 0.48 3.32 6.55
C ILE A 54 1.38 3.10 5.35
N ASP A 55 1.00 3.75 4.25
CA ASP A 55 1.89 4.13 3.18
C ASP A 55 1.76 5.65 3.00
N HIS A 56 2.77 6.39 3.44
CA HIS A 56 2.72 7.86 3.45
C HIS A 56 2.62 8.48 2.04
N TYR A 57 2.94 7.75 0.96
CA TYR A 57 2.75 8.26 -0.39
C TYR A 57 1.26 8.45 -0.71
N LEU A 58 0.38 7.61 -0.15
CA LEU A 58 -1.08 7.74 -0.32
C LEU A 58 -1.66 8.99 0.34
N GLY A 59 -0.91 9.61 1.26
CA GLY A 59 -1.28 10.89 1.88
C GLY A 59 -0.84 12.13 1.09
N LYS A 60 -0.05 11.96 0.01
CA LYS A 60 0.40 13.09 -0.81
C LYS A 60 -0.75 13.58 -1.69
N GLU A 61 -0.98 14.88 -1.71
CA GLU A 61 -2.07 15.52 -2.45
C GLU A 61 -2.07 15.14 -3.94
N THR A 62 -0.90 15.15 -4.58
CA THR A 62 -0.76 14.78 -6.00
C THR A 62 -1.10 13.32 -6.28
N VAL A 63 -0.88 12.42 -5.31
CA VAL A 63 -1.23 11.00 -5.41
C VAL A 63 -2.74 10.81 -5.30
N GLN A 64 -3.39 11.53 -4.38
CA GLN A 64 -4.85 11.51 -4.25
C GLN A 64 -5.53 12.08 -5.50
N ASN A 65 -4.92 13.09 -6.13
CA ASN A 65 -5.44 13.71 -7.34
C ASN A 65 -5.47 12.77 -8.57
N LEU A 66 -4.75 11.64 -8.55
CA LEU A 66 -4.83 10.62 -9.61
C LEU A 66 -6.27 10.11 -9.80
N MET A 67 -7.03 9.95 -8.70
CA MET A 67 -8.42 9.51 -8.74
C MET A 67 -9.29 10.51 -9.50
N ALA A 68 -9.17 11.79 -9.15
CA ALA A 68 -9.92 12.86 -9.79
C ALA A 68 -9.54 12.99 -11.28
N LEU A 69 -8.23 12.96 -11.58
CA LEU A 69 -7.73 13.05 -12.94
C LEU A 69 -8.34 11.95 -13.83
N ARG A 70 -8.31 10.69 -13.37
CA ARG A 70 -8.73 9.54 -14.18
C ARG A 70 -10.25 9.41 -14.31
N PHE A 71 -10.98 9.61 -13.23
CA PHE A 71 -12.39 9.22 -13.17
C PHE A 71 -13.38 10.38 -13.14
N ALA A 72 -12.94 11.61 -12.84
CA ALA A 72 -13.80 12.79 -12.88
C ALA A 72 -13.72 13.56 -14.21
N ASN A 73 -12.92 13.08 -15.16
CA ASN A 73 -12.67 13.75 -16.44
C ASN A 73 -13.01 12.83 -17.62
N ALA A 74 -14.16 13.06 -18.25
CA ALA A 74 -14.62 12.31 -19.42
C ALA A 74 -13.66 12.36 -20.62
N LEU A 75 -12.76 13.35 -20.67
CA LEU A 75 -11.74 13.45 -21.71
C LEU A 75 -10.65 12.37 -21.58
N TYR A 76 -10.30 11.96 -20.36
CA TYR A 76 -9.19 11.04 -20.13
C TYR A 76 -9.61 9.57 -20.14
N GLU A 77 -10.83 9.27 -19.72
CA GLU A 77 -11.36 7.89 -19.69
C GLU A 77 -11.13 7.11 -21.01
N PRO A 78 -11.52 7.60 -22.21
CA PRO A 78 -11.34 6.84 -23.45
C PRO A 78 -9.87 6.66 -23.86
N LEU A 79 -8.97 7.50 -23.33
CA LEU A 79 -7.54 7.47 -23.64
C LEU A 79 -6.75 6.60 -22.66
N TRP A 80 -7.33 6.22 -21.51
CA TRP A 80 -6.61 5.53 -20.44
C TRP A 80 -6.51 4.02 -20.63
N ASN A 81 -5.98 3.59 -21.79
CA ASN A 81 -5.85 2.17 -22.14
C ASN A 81 -4.69 1.94 -23.13
N SER A 82 -4.37 0.66 -23.36
CA SER A 82 -3.27 0.22 -24.22
C SER A 82 -3.43 0.54 -25.71
N ALA A 83 -4.61 0.97 -26.17
CA ALA A 83 -4.77 1.43 -27.55
C ALA A 83 -4.21 2.86 -27.76
N HIS A 84 -4.02 3.62 -26.67
CA HIS A 84 -3.59 5.02 -26.72
C HIS A 84 -2.32 5.29 -25.89
N ILE A 85 -2.07 4.49 -24.85
CA ILE A 85 -0.89 4.60 -23.99
C ILE A 85 0.16 3.60 -24.45
N ASP A 86 1.29 4.12 -24.93
CA ASP A 86 2.48 3.32 -25.29
C ASP A 86 3.16 2.72 -24.04
N HIS A 87 3.47 3.56 -23.04
CA HIS A 87 4.03 3.10 -21.77
C HIS A 87 3.68 4.04 -20.61
N VAL A 88 3.85 3.53 -19.39
CA VAL A 88 3.72 4.28 -18.13
C VAL A 88 5.06 4.22 -17.40
N GLN A 89 5.60 5.38 -17.04
CA GLN A 89 6.82 5.49 -16.26
C GLN A 89 6.52 6.07 -14.87
N ILE A 90 6.85 5.33 -13.82
CA ILE A 90 6.80 5.81 -12.43
C ILE A 90 8.24 5.97 -11.95
N THR A 91 8.65 7.20 -11.68
CA THR A 91 10.01 7.52 -11.24
C THR A 91 9.97 8.02 -9.80
N VAL A 92 10.80 7.44 -8.95
CA VAL A 92 11.10 7.98 -7.63
C VAL A 92 12.61 8.14 -7.56
N ALA A 93 13.05 9.40 -7.54
CA ALA A 93 14.45 9.77 -7.51
C ALA A 93 14.73 10.52 -6.21
N GLU A 94 15.78 10.11 -5.51
CA GLU A 94 16.25 10.74 -4.28
C GLU A 94 17.68 11.22 -4.53
N THR A 95 17.94 12.49 -4.20
CA THR A 95 19.31 13.07 -4.26
C THR A 95 20.09 12.84 -2.97
N VAL A 96 19.38 12.48 -1.89
CA VAL A 96 19.96 12.19 -0.57
C VAL A 96 20.53 10.77 -0.58
N GLY A 97 21.74 10.62 -0.05
CA GLY A 97 22.40 9.31 0.08
C GLY A 97 21.82 8.47 1.23
N LEU A 98 22.49 7.37 1.54
CA LEU A 98 22.05 6.46 2.61
C LEU A 98 22.19 7.03 4.03
N GLU A 99 22.98 8.10 4.20
CA GLU A 99 23.25 8.79 5.47
C GLU A 99 23.33 7.82 6.67
N ASP A 100 22.53 8.03 7.71
CA ASP A 100 22.49 7.18 8.91
C ASP A 100 21.68 5.89 8.74
N ARG A 101 21.04 5.69 7.57
CA ARG A 101 20.17 4.53 7.27
C ARG A 101 20.91 3.37 6.61
N VAL A 102 22.24 3.46 6.41
CA VAL A 102 23.06 2.44 5.73
C VAL A 102 22.76 1.02 6.24
N THR A 103 22.73 0.81 7.55
CA THR A 103 22.55 -0.53 8.15
C THR A 103 21.16 -1.14 7.91
N TYR A 104 20.14 -0.29 7.75
CA TYR A 104 18.78 -0.74 7.38
C TYR A 104 18.69 -0.99 5.87
N TYR A 105 19.22 -0.06 5.08
CA TYR A 105 19.13 -0.09 3.63
C TYR A 105 19.92 -1.27 3.03
N ASP A 106 21.08 -1.60 3.62
CA ASP A 106 21.89 -2.76 3.24
C ASP A 106 21.09 -4.08 3.26
N LYS A 107 20.13 -4.20 4.19
CA LYS A 107 19.27 -5.38 4.31
C LYS A 107 17.97 -5.28 3.51
N ALA A 108 17.41 -4.08 3.40
CA ALA A 108 16.14 -3.85 2.73
C ALA A 108 16.30 -3.80 1.20
N GLY A 109 17.25 -2.97 0.75
CA GLY A 109 17.42 -2.53 -0.63
C GLY A 109 16.28 -1.64 -1.14
N ALA A 110 16.50 -1.00 -2.29
CA ALA A 110 15.49 -0.16 -2.96
C ALA A 110 14.16 -0.90 -3.22
N LEU A 111 14.23 -2.21 -3.49
CA LEU A 111 13.06 -3.04 -3.78
C LEU A 111 12.07 -3.07 -2.60
N ARG A 112 12.55 -3.22 -1.36
CA ARG A 112 11.67 -3.25 -0.18
C ARG A 112 11.38 -1.86 0.36
N ASP A 113 12.34 -0.93 0.26
CA ASP A 113 12.16 0.40 0.85
C ASP A 113 11.19 1.27 0.04
N MET A 114 11.21 1.14 -1.29
CA MET A 114 10.49 2.04 -2.22
C MET A 114 9.55 1.31 -3.20
N VAL A 115 9.99 0.19 -3.77
CA VAL A 115 9.23 -0.46 -4.87
C VAL A 115 8.01 -1.21 -4.34
N GLN A 116 8.20 -2.07 -3.33
CA GLN A 116 7.17 -2.95 -2.80
C GLN A 116 5.98 -2.21 -2.18
N ASN A 117 6.20 -1.00 -1.67
CA ASN A 117 5.21 -0.15 -1.04
C ASN A 117 4.77 0.98 -2.00
N HIS A 118 5.49 2.09 -2.00
CA HIS A 118 5.14 3.37 -2.61
C HIS A 118 4.88 3.24 -4.11
N ILE A 119 5.83 2.68 -4.86
CA ILE A 119 5.69 2.56 -6.32
C ILE A 119 4.59 1.58 -6.68
N LEU A 120 4.46 0.46 -5.95
CA LEU A 120 3.40 -0.51 -6.19
C LEU A 120 2.00 0.07 -5.90
N GLN A 121 1.88 0.91 -4.87
CA GLN A 121 0.64 1.63 -4.59
C GLN A 121 0.28 2.62 -5.70
N LEU A 122 1.26 3.39 -6.20
CA LEU A 122 1.06 4.28 -7.35
C LEU A 122 0.67 3.51 -8.61
N LEU A 123 1.33 2.38 -8.88
CA LEU A 123 0.99 1.50 -9.99
C LEU A 123 -0.48 1.05 -9.91
N CYS A 124 -0.95 0.65 -8.73
CA CYS A 124 -2.35 0.25 -8.56
C CYS A 124 -3.30 1.42 -8.86
N LEU A 125 -3.03 2.62 -8.35
CA LEU A 125 -3.88 3.79 -8.61
C LEU A 125 -3.88 4.23 -10.07
N VAL A 126 -2.77 4.04 -10.79
CA VAL A 126 -2.64 4.36 -12.21
C VAL A 126 -3.30 3.31 -13.10
N ALA A 127 -3.26 2.03 -12.73
CA ALA A 127 -3.68 0.93 -13.60
C ALA A 127 -5.08 0.36 -13.30
N MET A 128 -5.66 0.65 -12.13
CA MET A 128 -6.95 0.07 -11.76
C MET A 128 -8.11 0.57 -12.63
N GLU A 129 -9.14 -0.23 -12.79
CA GLU A 129 -10.39 0.19 -13.45
C GLU A 129 -11.14 1.24 -12.62
N THR A 130 -12.16 1.85 -13.21
CA THR A 130 -13.07 2.74 -12.48
C THR A 130 -13.80 1.95 -11.39
N PRO A 131 -13.68 2.32 -10.10
CA PRO A 131 -14.37 1.63 -9.03
C PRO A 131 -15.87 1.88 -9.10
N SER A 132 -16.66 0.93 -8.58
CA SER A 132 -18.13 1.06 -8.55
C SER A 132 -18.63 2.24 -7.69
N SER A 133 -17.81 2.66 -6.72
CA SER A 133 -18.02 3.87 -5.91
C SER A 133 -16.67 4.37 -5.38
N MET A 134 -16.68 5.55 -4.75
CA MET A 134 -15.50 6.10 -4.06
C MET A 134 -15.34 5.59 -2.63
N ASP A 135 -16.14 4.59 -2.23
CA ASP A 135 -16.01 3.96 -0.91
C ASP A 135 -14.67 3.20 -0.82
N ALA A 136 -14.11 3.15 0.39
CA ALA A 136 -12.77 2.61 0.60
C ALA A 136 -12.61 1.18 0.06
N ASP A 137 -13.61 0.31 0.25
CA ASP A 137 -13.56 -1.08 -0.20
C ASP A 137 -13.68 -1.21 -1.72
N ALA A 138 -14.54 -0.43 -2.37
CA ALA A 138 -14.64 -0.43 -3.83
C ALA A 138 -13.32 -0.02 -4.49
N VAL A 139 -12.63 1.00 -3.94
CA VAL A 139 -11.29 1.40 -4.41
C VAL A 139 -10.25 0.31 -4.15
N ARG A 140 -10.28 -0.34 -2.97
CA ARG A 140 -9.36 -1.44 -2.64
C ARG A 140 -9.55 -2.63 -3.58
N ASP A 141 -10.78 -2.97 -3.94
CA ASP A 141 -11.08 -4.09 -4.82
C ASP A 141 -10.46 -3.89 -6.22
N GLU A 142 -10.58 -2.69 -6.81
CA GLU A 142 -9.95 -2.41 -8.11
C GLU A 142 -8.42 -2.45 -8.02
N LYS A 143 -7.83 -1.95 -6.93
CA LYS A 143 -6.37 -2.07 -6.69
C LYS A 143 -5.96 -3.54 -6.59
N LEU A 144 -6.75 -4.40 -5.92
CA LEU A 144 -6.47 -5.83 -5.81
C LEU A 144 -6.55 -6.55 -7.15
N LYS A 145 -7.45 -6.15 -8.05
CA LYS A 145 -7.52 -6.71 -9.41
C LYS A 145 -6.23 -6.45 -10.18
N VAL A 146 -5.67 -5.24 -10.09
CA VAL A 146 -4.35 -4.92 -10.68
C VAL A 146 -3.29 -5.87 -10.14
N LEU A 147 -3.15 -5.97 -8.81
CA LEU A 147 -2.13 -6.83 -8.18
C LEU A 147 -2.25 -8.29 -8.59
N ARG A 148 -3.46 -8.81 -8.78
CA ARG A 148 -3.72 -10.18 -9.25
C ARG A 148 -3.39 -10.38 -10.73
N ALA A 149 -3.51 -9.33 -11.53
CA ALA A 149 -3.18 -9.34 -12.96
C ALA A 149 -1.67 -9.18 -13.24
N LEU A 150 -0.89 -8.69 -12.25
CA LEU A 150 0.55 -8.54 -12.41
C LEU A 150 1.25 -9.89 -12.62
N LYS A 151 2.09 -9.95 -13.65
CA LYS A 151 3.04 -11.05 -13.83
C LYS A 151 4.10 -10.97 -12.73
N ARG A 152 4.41 -12.11 -12.11
CA ARG A 152 5.51 -12.18 -11.14
C ARG A 152 6.82 -11.79 -11.82
N ILE A 153 7.56 -10.90 -11.16
CA ILE A 153 8.93 -10.57 -11.55
C ILE A 153 9.80 -11.75 -11.13
N ASN A 154 10.30 -12.50 -12.11
CA ASN A 154 11.34 -13.49 -11.87
C ASN A 154 12.67 -12.74 -11.96
N GLY A 155 13.49 -12.86 -10.92
CA GLY A 155 14.89 -12.42 -10.94
C GLY A 155 15.77 -13.36 -11.73
#